data_AF-A0A1M3HTT1-F1
#
_entry.id   AF-A0A1M3HTT1-F1
#
_cell.length_a   1.000
_cell.length_b   1.000
_cell.length_c   1.000
_cell.angle_alpha   90.00
_cell.angle_beta   90.00
_cell.angle_gamma   90.00
#
_symmetry.space_group_name_H-M   'P 1'
#
loop_
_entity.id
_entity.type
_entity.pdbx_description
1 polymer ?
#
loop_
_entity_poly.entity_id
_entity_poly.type
_entity_poly.pdbx_seq_one_letter_code
_entity_poly.pdbx_strand_id
1 'polypeptide(L)'
;MAFQPFGICFEVASRLAPPDVKAAMQARLKAWFDVRQGPRGWIVGPVICLWLSAFNRHGPMLFGIMSNRDGVTRIRGRAGSNLTGIALAVFVVVAFPIVAIALAPDRRISAGLLFVLGILLLMCGLVLWSGHAFRRDAAPLVDFLDKTLAKGPALQRQETAVSEYAGSYLPMTLQVDGQILEGCATPEAIREAIDEIAAAGTGFAILDHADGSFIQTALEYPGFVIERGPGSGAYIAARRLPLASEDEWGSSRHFSAAEVQSAFIAFLAGTPEPKNMLWG
;
A
#
# COMPACT_ATOMS: atom_id res chain seq x y z
N MET A 1 -1.83 25.90 2.63
CA MET A 1 -2.11 24.61 3.31
C MET A 1 -1.65 24.73 4.75
N ALA A 2 -2.38 24.15 5.71
CA ALA A 2 -1.97 24.20 7.12
C ALA A 2 -0.69 23.39 7.36
N PHE A 3 0.23 23.91 8.18
CA PHE A 3 1.43 23.19 8.59
C PHE A 3 1.06 21.97 9.45
N GLN A 4 1.49 20.79 9.01
CA GLN A 4 1.14 19.49 9.60
C GLN A 4 2.39 18.61 9.67
N PRO A 5 3.30 18.86 10.62
CA PRO A 5 4.56 18.13 10.71
C PRO A 5 4.34 16.69 11.16
N PHE A 6 3.32 16.43 11.97
CA PHE A 6 2.93 15.08 12.42
C PHE A 6 2.03 14.34 11.43
N GLY A 7 2.21 14.59 10.13
CA GLY A 7 1.45 13.92 9.10
C GLY A 7 -0.02 14.32 9.01
N ILE A 8 -0.76 13.59 8.17
CA ILE A 8 -2.19 13.80 7.92
C ILE A 8 -3.04 13.22 9.06
N CYS A 9 -4.17 13.87 9.34
CA CYS A 9 -5.22 13.32 10.19
C CYS A 9 -6.08 12.39 9.33
N PHE A 10 -6.45 11.22 9.87
CA PHE A 10 -7.36 10.29 9.21
C PHE A 10 -8.42 9.79 10.18
N GLU A 11 -9.57 9.43 9.62
CA GLU A 11 -10.66 8.72 10.29
C GLU A 11 -11.22 7.70 9.29
N VAL A 12 -11.27 6.43 9.70
CA VAL A 12 -11.88 5.35 8.91
C VAL A 12 -12.96 4.70 9.77
N ALA A 13 -14.11 4.38 9.17
CA ALA A 13 -15.24 3.77 9.85
C ALA A 13 -15.58 2.41 9.24
N SER A 14 -16.00 1.46 10.08
CA SER A 14 -16.47 0.15 9.69
C SER A 14 -17.73 -0.22 10.48
N ARG A 15 -18.62 -0.98 9.85
CA ARG A 15 -19.77 -1.60 10.52
C ARG A 15 -19.40 -2.91 11.24
N LEU A 16 -18.18 -3.39 11.05
CA LEU A 16 -17.66 -4.56 11.74
C LEU A 16 -17.46 -4.26 13.23
N ALA A 17 -17.64 -5.28 14.08
CA ALA A 17 -17.33 -5.13 15.50
C ALA A 17 -15.80 -4.99 15.68
N PRO A 18 -15.33 -4.34 16.77
CA PRO A 18 -13.90 -4.19 17.04
C PRO A 18 -13.06 -5.47 16.94
N PRO A 19 -13.50 -6.66 17.43
CA PRO A 19 -12.71 -7.88 17.26
C PRO A 19 -12.59 -8.30 15.78
N ASP A 20 -13.65 -8.14 14.99
CA ASP A 20 -13.66 -8.50 13.57
C ASP A 20 -12.78 -7.55 12.75
N VAL A 21 -12.81 -6.26 13.09
CA VAL A 21 -11.89 -5.25 12.54
C VAL A 21 -10.44 -5.63 12.80
N LYS A 22 -10.12 -6.03 14.04
CA LYS A 22 -8.76 -6.48 14.40
C LYS A 22 -8.35 -7.72 13.61
N ALA A 23 -9.24 -8.71 13.53
CA ALA A 23 -8.97 -9.93 12.78
C ALA A 23 -8.74 -9.65 11.30
N ALA A 24 -9.59 -8.83 10.67
CA ALA A 24 -9.46 -8.43 9.28
C ALA A 24 -8.15 -7.68 9.00
N MET A 25 -7.75 -6.79 9.92
CA MET A 25 -6.45 -6.12 9.84
C MET A 25 -5.30 -7.12 9.97
N GLN A 26 -5.30 -7.93 11.03
CA GLN A 26 -4.23 -8.89 11.31
C GLN A 26 -4.03 -9.91 10.18
N ALA A 27 -5.12 -10.37 9.56
CA ALA A 27 -5.07 -11.29 8.42
C ALA A 27 -4.34 -10.73 7.19
N ARG A 28 -4.23 -9.39 7.08
CA ARG A 28 -3.61 -8.71 5.94
C ARG A 28 -2.29 -8.01 6.29
N LEU A 29 -1.87 -8.07 7.56
CA LEU A 29 -0.57 -7.55 7.97
C LEU A 29 0.54 -8.49 7.52
N LYS A 30 1.61 -7.93 6.98
CA LYS A 30 2.83 -8.69 6.70
C LYS A 30 3.56 -9.05 7.98
N ALA A 31 4.33 -10.14 7.93
CA ALA A 31 5.23 -10.50 9.02
C ALA A 31 6.28 -9.39 9.25
N TRP A 32 6.76 -9.30 10.49
CA TRP A 32 7.70 -8.25 10.90
C TRP A 32 8.98 -8.20 10.06
N PHE A 33 9.48 -9.37 9.64
CA PHE A 33 10.72 -9.53 8.88
C PHE A 33 10.51 -9.90 7.42
N ASP A 34 9.28 -9.79 6.90
CA ASP A 34 9.04 -9.97 5.47
C ASP A 34 9.80 -8.87 4.69
N VAL A 35 10.47 -9.26 3.60
CA VAL A 35 11.30 -8.37 2.77
C VAL A 35 10.43 -7.47 1.87
N ARG A 36 9.22 -7.91 1.50
CA ARG A 36 8.32 -7.22 0.56
C ARG A 36 7.72 -5.95 1.17
N GLN A 37 7.59 -4.84 0.47
CA GLN A 37 6.92 -3.66 1.07
C GLN A 37 5.45 -3.95 1.39
N GLY A 38 4.93 -3.38 2.48
CA GLY A 38 3.52 -3.56 2.86
C GLY A 38 3.20 -3.25 4.33
N PRO A 39 1.90 -3.17 4.67
CA PRO A 39 1.45 -2.80 6.00
C PRO A 39 1.88 -3.86 7.02
N ARG A 40 2.62 -3.40 8.02
CA ARG A 40 3.05 -4.16 9.20
C ARG A 40 2.66 -3.40 10.42
N GLY A 41 2.61 -4.06 11.56
CA GLY A 41 2.19 -3.35 12.75
C GLY A 41 2.01 -4.21 13.97
N TRP A 42 1.49 -3.55 14.99
CA TRP A 42 0.89 -4.19 16.14
C TRP A 42 -0.43 -3.50 16.47
N ILE A 43 -1.33 -4.28 17.05
CA ILE A 43 -2.64 -3.81 17.52
C ILE A 43 -2.78 -4.29 18.96
N VAL A 44 -2.79 -3.36 19.91
CA VAL A 44 -2.84 -3.66 21.35
C VAL A 44 -4.03 -2.92 21.95
N GLY A 45 -5.05 -3.66 22.38
CA GLY A 45 -6.29 -3.06 22.87
C GLY A 45 -6.94 -2.19 21.79
N PRO A 46 -7.28 -0.92 22.06
CA PRO A 46 -7.80 0.01 21.05
C PRO A 46 -6.69 0.67 20.22
N VAL A 47 -5.41 0.49 20.55
CA VAL A 47 -4.32 1.23 19.93
C VAL A 47 -3.74 0.44 18.75
N ILE A 48 -3.50 1.16 17.64
CA ILE A 48 -2.94 0.63 16.40
C ILE A 48 -1.68 1.42 16.06
N CYS A 49 -0.61 0.69 15.71
CA CYS A 49 0.59 1.25 15.13
C CYS A 49 0.96 0.44 13.87
N LEU A 50 0.99 1.10 12.72
CA LEU A 50 1.36 0.48 11.44
C LEU A 50 2.56 1.19 10.80
N TRP A 51 3.34 0.46 10.02
CA TRP A 51 4.45 0.96 9.20
C TRP A 51 4.62 0.13 7.91
N LEU A 52 5.32 0.65 6.90
CA LEU A 52 5.40 0.02 5.56
C LEU A 52 6.62 -0.89 5.30
N SER A 53 7.72 -0.72 6.05
CA SER A 53 8.99 -1.41 5.75
C SER A 53 9.59 -2.06 6.99
N ALA A 54 10.07 -3.30 6.87
CA ALA A 54 10.79 -4.01 7.92
C ALA A 54 12.16 -3.34 8.24
N PHE A 55 12.83 -2.81 7.21
CA PHE A 55 14.18 -2.25 7.33
C PHE A 55 14.16 -0.75 7.63
N ASN A 56 13.15 -0.03 7.14
CA ASN A 56 12.92 1.35 7.55
C ASN A 56 11.82 1.42 8.61
N ARG A 57 12.14 0.90 9.80
CA ARG A 57 11.24 0.94 10.97
C ARG A 57 10.92 2.35 11.46
N HIS A 58 11.55 3.39 10.92
CA HIS A 58 11.26 4.81 11.18
C HIS A 58 10.64 5.50 9.95
N GLY A 59 10.31 4.73 8.91
CA GLY A 59 9.67 5.21 7.70
C GLY A 59 8.20 5.52 7.91
N PRO A 60 7.40 5.55 6.83
CA PRO A 60 6.01 5.95 6.91
C PRO A 60 5.25 5.13 7.96
N MET A 61 4.64 5.84 8.89
CA MET A 61 3.99 5.30 10.08
C MET A 61 2.57 5.84 10.21
N LEU A 62 1.73 5.03 10.83
CA LEU A 62 0.37 5.37 11.20
C LEU A 62 0.14 4.99 12.65
N PHE A 63 -0.34 5.94 13.45
CA PHE A 63 -0.84 5.72 14.81
C PHE A 63 -2.32 6.01 14.87
N GLY A 64 -3.11 5.06 15.37
CA GLY A 64 -4.55 5.17 15.45
C GLY A 64 -5.12 4.65 16.76
N ILE A 65 -6.30 5.13 17.10
CA ILE A 65 -7.12 4.64 18.21
C ILE A 65 -8.47 4.20 17.65
N MET A 66 -8.82 2.95 17.94
CA MET A 66 -10.09 2.34 17.64
C MET A 66 -11.09 2.63 18.75
N SER A 67 -12.29 3.05 18.36
CA SER A 67 -13.43 3.28 19.24
C SER A 67 -14.68 2.69 18.62
N ASN A 68 -15.56 2.08 19.42
CA ASN A 68 -16.88 1.67 18.97
C ASN A 68 -17.91 2.66 19.50
N ARG A 69 -18.65 3.30 18.61
CA ARG A 69 -19.75 4.21 18.96
C ARG A 69 -20.94 3.91 18.07
N ASP A 70 -22.10 3.72 18.67
CA ASP A 70 -23.38 3.53 17.95
C ASP A 70 -23.36 2.34 16.97
N GLY A 71 -22.65 1.27 17.32
CA GLY A 71 -22.50 0.09 16.46
C GLY A 71 -21.55 0.27 15.27
N VAL A 72 -20.83 1.39 15.21
CA VAL A 72 -19.81 1.68 14.19
C VAL A 72 -18.44 1.71 14.85
N THR A 73 -17.54 0.86 14.38
CA THR A 73 -16.13 0.90 14.77
C THR A 73 -15.41 1.97 13.96
N ARG A 74 -14.82 2.95 14.65
CA ARG A 74 -14.05 4.03 14.04
C ARG A 74 -12.59 3.94 14.46
N ILE A 75 -11.69 4.16 13.52
CA ILE A 75 -10.25 4.28 13.76
C ILE A 75 -9.85 5.70 13.38
N ARG A 76 -9.37 6.45 14.36
CA ARG A 76 -8.91 7.84 14.17
C ARG A 76 -7.45 7.97 14.55
N GLY A 77 -6.69 8.79 13.82
CA GLY A 77 -5.26 8.86 14.07
C GLY A 77 -4.47 9.84 13.21
N ARG A 78 -3.15 9.65 13.23
CA ARG A 78 -2.16 10.37 12.43
C ARG A 78 -1.34 9.42 11.59
N ALA A 79 -1.10 9.79 10.33
CA ALA A 79 -0.25 9.05 9.41
C ALA A 79 0.80 10.01 8.83
N GLY A 80 2.10 9.69 8.95
CA GLY A 80 3.19 10.55 8.49
C GLY A 80 4.48 9.80 8.20
N SER A 81 5.43 10.46 7.53
CA SER A 81 6.67 9.85 7.03
C SER A 81 7.65 9.37 8.10
N ASN A 82 7.69 10.02 9.27
CA ASN A 82 8.56 9.64 10.38
C ASN A 82 8.02 10.18 11.72
N LEU A 83 6.88 9.66 12.17
CA LEU A 83 6.22 10.16 13.39
C LEU A 83 7.09 10.02 14.64
N THR A 84 7.85 8.93 14.75
CA THR A 84 8.73 8.67 15.90
C THR A 84 9.91 9.64 15.95
N GLY A 85 10.59 9.87 14.81
CA GLY A 85 11.72 10.79 14.73
C GLY A 85 11.32 12.24 14.99
N ILE A 86 10.13 12.64 14.51
CA ILE A 86 9.60 13.98 14.78
C ILE A 86 9.25 14.15 16.26
N ALA A 87 8.61 13.15 16.88
CA ALA A 87 8.33 13.18 18.31
C ALA A 87 9.61 13.29 19.15
N LEU A 88 10.65 12.51 18.79
CA LEU A 88 11.96 12.57 19.45
C LEU A 88 12.63 13.94 19.28
N ALA A 89 12.62 14.50 18.07
CA ALA A 89 13.21 15.81 17.80
C ALA A 89 12.55 16.91 18.66
N VAL A 90 11.22 16.91 18.73
CA VAL A 90 10.47 17.84 19.59
C VAL A 90 10.79 17.61 21.07
N PHE A 91 10.84 16.35 21.51
CA PHE A 91 11.19 16.02 22.89
C PHE A 91 12.58 16.54 23.26
N VAL A 92 13.60 16.31 22.43
CA VAL A 92 14.97 16.76 22.69
C VAL A 92 15.04 18.29 22.74
N VAL A 93 14.36 18.98 21.85
CA VAL A 93 14.34 20.46 21.81
C VAL A 93 13.67 21.07 23.04
N VAL A 94 12.72 20.38 23.66
CA VAL A 94 12.09 20.82 24.90
C VAL A 94 12.94 20.43 26.11
N ALA A 95 13.39 19.18 26.19
CA ALA A 95 14.11 18.64 27.35
C ALA A 95 15.51 19.26 27.52
N PHE A 96 16.23 19.46 26.42
CA PHE A 96 17.61 19.95 26.45
C PHE A 96 17.75 21.33 27.11
N PRO A 97 16.99 22.38 26.73
CA PRO A 97 17.05 23.66 27.42
C PRO A 97 16.68 23.57 28.91
N ILE A 98 15.70 22.73 29.28
CA ILE A 98 15.32 22.53 30.69
C ILE A 98 16.52 21.98 31.49
N VAL A 99 17.16 20.94 30.97
CA VAL A 99 18.34 20.32 31.59
C VAL A 99 19.52 21.30 31.62
N ALA A 100 19.76 22.02 30.53
CA ALA A 100 20.85 22.99 30.45
C ALA A 100 20.69 24.14 31.45
N ILE A 101 19.47 24.63 31.66
CA ILE A 101 19.17 25.67 32.66
C ILE A 101 19.34 25.11 34.08
N ALA A 102 18.89 23.87 34.33
CA ALA A 102 19.01 23.24 35.64
C ALA A 102 20.46 22.98 36.06
N LEU A 103 21.35 22.72 35.09
CA LEU A 103 22.77 22.44 35.31
C LEU A 103 23.67 23.69 35.26
N ALA A 104 23.13 24.87 34.91
CA ALA A 104 23.93 26.09 34.79
C ALA A 104 24.37 26.63 36.16
N PRO A 105 25.68 26.67 36.48
CA PRO A 105 26.17 27.31 37.69
C PRO A 105 25.81 28.81 37.67
N ASP A 106 25.31 29.33 38.78
CA ASP A 106 24.88 30.73 38.94
C ASP A 106 23.81 31.23 37.96
N ARG A 107 23.11 30.33 37.25
CA ARG A 107 22.12 30.66 36.19
C ARG A 107 22.67 31.54 35.06
N ARG A 108 23.99 31.60 34.88
CA ARG A 108 24.61 32.35 33.79
C ARG A 108 24.64 31.49 32.53
N ILE A 109 23.88 31.89 31.52
CA ILE A 109 23.83 31.22 30.23
C ILE A 109 25.01 31.72 29.38
N SER A 110 25.92 30.82 29.02
CA SER A 110 27.06 31.17 28.16
C SER A 110 26.62 31.39 26.70
N ALA A 111 27.36 32.21 25.96
CA ALA A 111 27.13 32.43 24.53
C ALA A 111 27.21 31.12 23.71
N GLY A 112 28.11 30.21 24.11
CA GLY A 112 28.22 28.89 23.49
C GLY A 112 26.97 28.03 23.69
N LEU A 113 26.36 28.05 24.87
CA LEU A 113 25.11 27.35 25.13
C LEU A 113 23.95 27.91 24.30
N LEU A 114 23.86 29.25 24.17
CA LEU A 114 22.87 29.89 23.30
C LEU A 114 23.05 29.48 21.83
N PHE A 115 24.30 29.40 21.36
CA PHE A 115 24.60 28.96 20.00
C PHE A 115 24.16 27.51 19.74
N VAL A 116 24.48 26.58 20.65
CA VAL A 116 24.03 25.19 20.57
C VAL A 116 22.51 25.09 20.57
N LEU A 117 21.84 25.87 21.43
CA LEU A 117 20.38 25.90 21.49
C LEU A 117 19.76 26.43 20.19
N GLY A 118 20.38 27.45 19.59
CA GLY A 118 19.98 27.99 18.29
C GLY A 118 20.09 26.95 17.17
N ILE A 119 21.20 26.20 17.10
CA ILE A 119 21.37 25.10 16.12
C ILE A 119 20.33 24.01 16.36
N LEU A 120 20.10 23.61 17.61
CA LEU A 120 19.13 22.58 17.96
C LEU A 120 17.71 22.96 17.50
N LEU A 121 17.32 24.22 17.72
CA LEU A 121 16.05 24.77 17.28
C LEU A 121 15.94 24.76 15.74
N LEU A 122 17.00 25.18 15.05
CA LEU A 122 17.07 25.17 13.58
C LEU A 122 16.89 23.74 13.02
N MET A 123 17.61 22.77 13.57
CA MET A 123 17.53 21.37 13.16
C MET A 123 16.13 20.79 13.41
N CYS A 124 15.49 21.15 14.53
CA CYS A 124 14.09 20.78 14.79
C CYS A 124 13.14 21.39 13.75
N GLY A 125 13.32 22.66 13.41
CA GLY A 125 12.57 23.34 12.36
C GLY A 125 12.68 22.60 11.02
N LEU A 126 13.89 22.18 10.63
CA LEU A 126 14.12 21.40 9.42
C LEU A 126 13.46 20.01 9.46
N VAL A 127 13.51 19.31 10.60
CA VAL A 127 12.85 18.02 10.79
C VAL A 127 11.32 18.17 10.68
N LEU A 128 10.74 19.18 11.34
CA LEU A 128 9.31 19.47 11.27
C LEU A 128 8.89 19.87 9.86
N TRP A 129 9.70 20.68 9.17
CA TRP A 129 9.48 21.04 7.77
C TRP A 129 9.49 19.81 6.86
N SER A 130 10.49 18.94 7.01
CA SER A 130 10.59 17.69 6.26
C SER A 130 9.37 16.79 6.51
N GLY A 131 8.98 16.62 7.78
CA GLY A 131 7.76 15.90 8.15
C GLY A 131 6.51 16.46 7.49
N HIS A 132 6.41 17.79 7.33
CA HIS A 132 5.31 18.42 6.61
C HIS A 132 5.41 18.21 5.08
N ALA A 133 6.59 18.35 4.50
CA ALA A 133 6.82 18.18 3.07
C ALA A 133 6.43 16.76 2.61
N PHE A 134 6.83 15.75 3.40
CA PHE A 134 6.60 14.33 3.13
C PHE A 134 5.41 13.75 3.92
N ARG A 135 4.47 14.60 4.33
CA ARG A 135 3.32 14.19 5.18
C ARG A 135 2.41 13.12 4.55
N ARG A 136 2.50 12.91 3.24
CA ARG A 136 1.66 11.97 2.47
C ARG A 136 2.32 10.60 2.23
N ASP A 137 3.57 10.39 2.64
CA ASP A 137 4.24 9.10 2.41
C ASP A 137 3.56 7.93 3.14
N ALA A 138 2.78 8.23 4.18
CA ALA A 138 1.98 7.26 4.92
C ALA A 138 0.54 7.10 4.38
N ALA A 139 0.17 7.76 3.29
CA ALA A 139 -1.13 7.59 2.64
C ALA A 139 -1.46 6.11 2.33
N PRO A 140 -0.52 5.27 1.87
CA PRO A 140 -0.80 3.85 1.63
C PRO A 140 -1.27 3.08 2.87
N LEU A 141 -0.90 3.50 4.08
CA LEU A 141 -1.37 2.90 5.33
C LEU A 141 -2.82 3.29 5.65
N VAL A 142 -3.21 4.53 5.32
CA VAL A 142 -4.60 4.98 5.45
C VAL A 142 -5.47 4.26 4.43
N ASP A 143 -5.00 4.15 3.19
CA ASP A 143 -5.67 3.40 2.13
C ASP A 143 -5.80 1.92 2.50
N PHE A 144 -4.78 1.32 3.14
CA PHE A 144 -4.87 -0.03 3.66
C PHE A 144 -6.00 -0.19 4.70
N LEU A 145 -6.12 0.75 5.65
CA LEU A 145 -7.21 0.74 6.62
C LEU A 145 -8.56 0.88 5.92
N ASP A 146 -8.71 1.85 5.03
CA ASP A 146 -9.95 2.09 4.31
C ASP A 146 -10.35 0.86 3.49
N LYS A 147 -9.42 0.27 2.74
CA LYS A 147 -9.62 -0.96 1.96
C LYS A 147 -9.95 -2.18 2.81
N THR A 148 -9.42 -2.27 4.03
CA THR A 148 -9.68 -3.40 4.94
C THR A 148 -11.03 -3.26 5.63
N LEU A 149 -11.54 -2.04 5.75
CA LEU A 149 -12.72 -1.72 6.54
C LEU A 149 -13.96 -1.42 5.70
N ALA A 150 -13.78 -1.07 4.42
CA ALA A 150 -14.82 -0.77 3.45
C ALA A 150 -15.54 -2.00 2.86
N LYS A 151 -15.07 -3.23 3.12
CA LYS A 151 -15.73 -4.49 2.67
C LYS A 151 -15.70 -5.57 3.76
N GLY A 152 -16.85 -6.09 4.17
CA GLY A 152 -16.95 -7.52 4.51
C GLY A 152 -17.24 -8.34 3.24
N PRO A 153 -17.34 -9.68 3.31
CA PRO A 153 -16.27 -10.65 3.57
C PRO A 153 -15.28 -10.74 2.37
N ALA A 154 -14.32 -11.67 2.43
CA ALA A 154 -13.24 -11.88 1.47
C ALA A 154 -13.71 -11.88 0.00
N LEU A 155 -12.84 -11.42 -0.91
CA LEU A 155 -12.99 -11.57 -2.36
C LEU A 155 -13.32 -13.04 -2.66
N GLN A 156 -14.59 -13.28 -2.97
CA GLN A 156 -15.10 -14.62 -3.23
C GLN A 156 -14.50 -15.08 -4.56
N ARG A 157 -13.70 -16.15 -4.49
CA ARG A 157 -13.11 -16.85 -5.62
C ARG A 157 -14.22 -17.29 -6.58
N GLN A 158 -14.42 -16.57 -7.67
CA GLN A 158 -15.18 -17.08 -8.80
C GLN A 158 -14.21 -17.91 -9.64
N GLU A 159 -14.21 -19.22 -9.41
CA GLU A 159 -13.51 -20.19 -10.24
C GLU A 159 -14.21 -20.25 -11.61
N THR A 160 -13.80 -19.38 -12.53
CA THR A 160 -14.06 -19.60 -13.94
C THR A 160 -13.03 -20.60 -14.43
N ALA A 161 -13.47 -21.81 -14.81
CA ALA A 161 -12.59 -22.83 -15.37
C ALA A 161 -11.89 -22.29 -16.62
N VAL A 162 -10.61 -21.94 -16.49
CA VAL A 162 -9.77 -21.52 -17.62
C VAL A 162 -9.50 -22.77 -18.45
N SER A 163 -9.99 -22.81 -19.69
CA SER A 163 -9.71 -23.88 -20.63
C SER A 163 -8.20 -24.03 -20.82
N GLU A 164 -7.64 -25.18 -20.47
CA GLU A 164 -6.22 -25.50 -20.70
C GLU A 164 -5.91 -25.43 -22.20
N TYR A 165 -4.94 -24.59 -22.55
CA TYR A 165 -4.42 -24.49 -23.92
C TYR A 165 -3.38 -25.61 -24.12
N ALA A 166 -3.60 -26.48 -25.10
CA ALA A 166 -2.74 -27.65 -25.36
C ALA A 166 -1.54 -27.36 -26.29
N GLY A 167 -1.28 -26.11 -26.65
CA GLY A 167 -0.18 -25.71 -27.53
C GLY A 167 1.06 -25.21 -26.77
N SER A 168 2.15 -24.94 -27.51
CA SER A 168 3.38 -24.37 -26.95
C SER A 168 3.20 -22.90 -26.58
N TYR A 169 3.64 -22.52 -25.38
CA TYR A 169 3.66 -21.14 -24.89
C TYR A 169 4.85 -20.34 -25.44
N LEU A 170 4.68 -19.02 -25.54
CA LEU A 170 5.76 -18.11 -25.91
C LEU A 170 6.76 -17.97 -24.75
N PRO A 171 8.07 -17.85 -25.02
CA PRO A 171 9.07 -17.61 -23.99
C PRO A 171 8.93 -16.19 -23.44
N MET A 172 8.24 -16.05 -22.32
CA MET A 172 8.00 -14.77 -21.63
C MET A 172 8.59 -14.79 -20.23
N THR A 173 8.89 -13.61 -19.71
CA THR A 173 9.42 -13.40 -18.36
C THR A 173 8.31 -12.81 -17.49
N LEU A 174 8.06 -13.42 -16.32
CA LEU A 174 7.09 -12.90 -15.36
C LEU A 174 7.82 -12.09 -14.28
N GLN A 175 7.37 -10.87 -14.03
CA GLN A 175 7.85 -10.01 -12.96
C GLN A 175 6.71 -9.71 -12.00
N VAL A 176 6.93 -9.85 -10.69
CA VAL A 176 5.94 -9.59 -9.64
C VAL A 176 6.52 -8.63 -8.62
N ASP A 177 5.86 -7.50 -8.38
CA ASP A 177 6.32 -6.46 -7.45
C ASP A 177 7.79 -6.04 -7.65
N GLY A 178 8.23 -6.01 -8.91
CA GLY A 178 9.59 -5.66 -9.29
C GLY A 178 10.58 -6.83 -9.33
N GLN A 179 10.22 -8.03 -8.86
CA GLN A 179 11.08 -9.22 -8.88
C GLN A 179 10.83 -10.06 -10.11
N ILE A 180 11.88 -10.36 -10.87
CA ILE A 180 11.81 -11.26 -12.03
C ILE A 180 11.81 -12.71 -11.51
N LEU A 181 10.79 -13.48 -11.89
CA LEU A 181 10.71 -14.91 -11.58
C LEU A 181 11.76 -15.67 -12.42
N GLU A 182 12.47 -16.61 -11.82
CA GLU A 182 13.45 -17.42 -12.55
C GLU A 182 12.75 -18.40 -13.51
N GLY A 183 13.16 -18.39 -14.78
CA GLY A 183 12.64 -19.27 -15.82
C GLY A 183 11.59 -18.62 -16.72
N CYS A 184 11.02 -19.43 -17.61
CA CYS A 184 9.93 -18.99 -18.48
C CYS A 184 8.61 -18.96 -17.69
N ALA A 185 7.78 -17.95 -17.96
CA ALA A 185 6.45 -17.85 -17.39
C ALA A 185 5.60 -19.08 -17.77
N THR A 186 4.96 -19.69 -16.77
CA THR A 186 3.99 -20.77 -16.96
C THR A 186 2.60 -20.33 -16.51
N PRO A 187 1.52 -20.96 -16.99
CA PRO A 187 0.17 -20.69 -16.49
C PRO A 187 0.04 -20.84 -14.98
N GLU A 188 0.72 -21.82 -14.39
CA GLU A 188 0.74 -22.07 -12.95
C GLU A 188 1.39 -20.91 -12.20
N ALA A 189 2.57 -20.46 -12.65
CA ALA A 189 3.26 -19.33 -12.05
C ALA A 189 2.46 -18.02 -12.15
N ILE A 190 1.75 -17.81 -13.26
CA ILE A 190 0.82 -16.67 -13.43
C ILE A 190 -0.33 -16.76 -12.44
N ARG A 191 -0.99 -17.93 -12.31
CA ARG A 191 -2.11 -18.11 -11.38
C ARG A 191 -1.67 -17.85 -9.95
N GLU A 192 -0.55 -18.45 -9.54
CA GLU A 192 0.03 -18.26 -8.21
C GLU A 192 0.37 -16.79 -7.94
N ALA A 193 1.04 -16.12 -8.87
CA ALA A 193 1.38 -14.70 -8.74
C ALA A 193 0.14 -13.80 -8.58
N ILE A 194 -0.89 -14.00 -9.40
CA ILE A 194 -2.11 -13.19 -9.34
C ILE A 194 -2.91 -13.49 -8.06
N ASP A 195 -2.98 -14.76 -7.64
CA ASP A 195 -3.61 -15.15 -6.37
C ASP A 195 -2.86 -14.54 -5.17
N GLU A 196 -1.53 -14.52 -5.19
CA GLU A 196 -0.70 -13.87 -4.16
C GLU A 196 -0.99 -12.36 -4.10
N ILE A 197 -1.07 -11.68 -5.24
CA ILE A 197 -1.39 -10.24 -5.29
C ILE A 197 -2.80 -9.98 -4.76
N ALA A 198 -3.78 -10.80 -5.15
CA ALA A 198 -5.16 -10.69 -4.69
C ALA A 198 -5.25 -10.88 -3.17
N ALA A 199 -4.54 -11.88 -2.62
CA ALA A 199 -4.49 -12.17 -1.19
C ALA A 199 -3.78 -11.05 -0.41
N ALA A 200 -2.66 -10.54 -0.93
CA ALA A 200 -1.94 -9.41 -0.34
C ALA A 200 -2.77 -8.12 -0.37
N GLY A 201 -3.69 -7.99 -1.32
CA GLY A 201 -4.53 -6.81 -1.47
C GLY A 201 -3.78 -5.59 -1.98
N THR A 202 -2.60 -5.80 -2.56
CA THR A 202 -1.76 -4.82 -3.24
C THR A 202 -0.69 -5.57 -4.03
N GLY A 203 -0.25 -4.99 -5.13
CA GLY A 203 0.84 -5.50 -5.93
C GLY A 203 0.56 -5.36 -7.42
N PHE A 204 1.56 -5.71 -8.22
CA PHE A 204 1.47 -5.71 -9.66
C PHE A 204 2.26 -6.88 -10.26
N ALA A 205 1.84 -7.34 -11.43
CA ALA A 205 2.54 -8.32 -12.23
C ALA A 205 2.70 -7.81 -13.66
N ILE A 206 3.86 -8.11 -14.26
CA ILE A 206 4.21 -7.78 -15.64
C ILE A 206 4.65 -9.08 -16.30
N LEU A 207 4.04 -9.40 -17.43
CA LEU A 207 4.47 -10.48 -18.29
C LEU A 207 5.07 -9.85 -19.55
N ASP A 208 6.39 -9.99 -19.69
CA ASP A 208 7.19 -9.32 -20.72
C ASP A 208 7.72 -10.34 -21.74
N HIS A 209 7.69 -9.96 -23.01
CA HIS A 209 8.13 -10.76 -24.13
C HIS A 209 9.45 -10.21 -24.70
N ALA A 210 10.26 -11.05 -25.34
CA ALA A 210 11.59 -10.67 -25.81
C ALA A 210 11.59 -9.57 -26.91
N ASP A 211 10.46 -9.35 -27.58
CA ASP A 211 10.28 -8.24 -28.54
C ASP A 211 9.89 -6.91 -27.87
N GLY A 212 9.82 -6.91 -26.54
CA GLY A 212 9.44 -5.79 -25.69
C GLY A 212 7.92 -5.66 -25.51
N SER A 213 7.09 -6.44 -26.18
CA SER A 213 5.63 -6.41 -25.90
C SER A 213 5.34 -6.94 -24.50
N PHE A 214 4.44 -6.28 -23.79
CA PHE A 214 4.09 -6.68 -22.42
C PHE A 214 2.60 -6.60 -22.17
N ILE A 215 2.14 -7.39 -21.20
CA ILE A 215 0.87 -7.23 -20.51
C ILE A 215 1.18 -7.06 -19.02
N GLN A 216 0.55 -6.08 -18.39
CA GLN A 216 0.71 -5.82 -16.97
C GLN A 216 -0.64 -5.69 -16.28
N THR A 217 -0.62 -5.92 -14.98
CA THR A 217 -1.77 -5.73 -14.12
C THR A 217 -1.33 -5.17 -12.78
N ALA A 218 -2.16 -4.30 -12.23
CA ALA A 218 -2.03 -3.81 -10.87
C ALA A 218 -3.36 -3.99 -10.15
N LEU A 219 -3.30 -4.36 -8.87
CA LEU A 219 -4.50 -4.42 -8.05
C LEU A 219 -4.94 -3.00 -7.66
N GLU A 220 -6.01 -2.54 -8.31
CA GLU A 220 -6.70 -1.28 -8.02
C GLU A 220 -8.13 -1.59 -7.57
N TYR A 221 -8.54 -1.11 -6.40
CA TYR A 221 -9.88 -1.45 -5.92
C TYR A 221 -10.97 -0.90 -6.87
N PRO A 222 -12.00 -1.70 -7.22
CA PRO A 222 -12.41 -2.96 -6.58
C PRO A 222 -11.79 -4.26 -7.14
N GLY A 223 -10.88 -4.22 -8.11
CA GLY A 223 -10.31 -5.40 -8.75
C GLY A 223 -8.89 -5.19 -9.28
N PHE A 224 -8.66 -5.58 -10.51
CA PHE A 224 -7.40 -5.41 -11.20
C PHE A 224 -7.60 -4.52 -12.41
N VAL A 225 -6.65 -3.64 -12.69
CA VAL A 225 -6.54 -2.99 -13.99
C VAL A 225 -5.55 -3.79 -14.83
N ILE A 226 -5.87 -3.95 -16.11
CA ILE A 226 -5.02 -4.66 -17.07
C ILE A 226 -4.61 -3.66 -18.15
N GLU A 227 -3.33 -3.61 -18.46
CA GLU A 227 -2.77 -2.76 -19.50
C GLU A 227 -1.84 -3.60 -20.38
N ARG A 228 -1.74 -3.24 -21.66
CA ARG A 228 -0.74 -3.85 -22.55
C ARG A 228 -0.12 -2.78 -23.44
N GLY A 229 1.08 -3.03 -23.91
CA GLY A 229 1.74 -2.11 -24.83
C GLY A 229 2.90 -2.76 -25.58
N PRO A 230 3.31 -2.16 -26.71
CA PRO A 230 4.64 -2.40 -27.26
C PRO A 230 5.68 -1.79 -26.31
N GLY A 231 6.80 -2.46 -26.08
CA GLY A 231 7.85 -2.04 -25.12
C GLY A 231 8.41 -0.65 -25.34
N SER A 232 8.15 -0.06 -26.50
CA SER A 232 8.24 1.36 -26.76
C SER A 232 6.92 1.88 -27.36
N GLY A 233 6.19 2.73 -26.63
CA GLY A 233 4.96 3.35 -27.14
C GLY A 233 3.96 3.71 -26.04
N ALA A 234 2.76 4.11 -26.46
CA ALA A 234 1.63 4.29 -25.56
C ALA A 234 1.05 2.93 -25.16
N TYR A 235 0.79 2.73 -23.87
CA TYR A 235 0.06 1.57 -23.37
C TYR A 235 -1.45 1.78 -23.53
N ILE A 236 -2.17 0.68 -23.65
CA ILE A 236 -3.63 0.65 -23.81
C ILE A 236 -4.21 -0.13 -22.62
N ALA A 237 -5.13 0.50 -21.90
CA ALA A 237 -5.86 -0.14 -20.82
C ALA A 237 -7.02 -0.99 -21.34
N ALA A 238 -7.26 -2.14 -20.71
CA ALA A 238 -8.42 -2.95 -20.97
C ALA A 238 -9.68 -2.32 -20.37
N ARG A 239 -10.82 -2.51 -21.04
CA ARG A 239 -12.16 -2.13 -20.58
C ARG A 239 -13.13 -3.28 -20.82
N ARG A 240 -14.12 -3.42 -19.93
CA ARG A 240 -15.23 -4.36 -20.12
C ARG A 240 -16.15 -3.89 -21.23
N LEU A 241 -16.65 -4.84 -22.03
CA LEU A 241 -17.86 -4.62 -22.82
C LEU A 241 -19.04 -4.38 -21.86
N PRO A 242 -19.85 -3.33 -22.07
CA PRO A 242 -21.07 -3.16 -21.30
C PRO A 242 -22.02 -4.33 -21.61
N LEU A 243 -22.22 -5.20 -20.63
CA LEU A 243 -23.29 -6.19 -20.66
C LEU A 243 -24.61 -5.48 -20.36
N ALA A 244 -25.65 -5.78 -21.15
CA ALA A 244 -26.93 -5.08 -21.11
C ALA A 244 -27.75 -5.25 -19.81
N SER A 245 -27.22 -5.93 -18.79
CA SER A 245 -27.98 -6.28 -17.58
C SER A 245 -27.17 -6.39 -16.28
N GLU A 246 -25.95 -5.87 -16.19
CA GLU A 246 -25.23 -5.83 -14.90
C GLU A 246 -25.34 -4.45 -14.26
N ASP A 247 -25.81 -4.45 -13.01
CA ASP A 247 -25.96 -3.29 -12.14
C ASP A 247 -24.69 -2.42 -12.11
N GLU A 248 -24.93 -1.10 -12.07
CA GLU A 248 -24.02 0.06 -12.18
C GLU A 248 -22.77 0.11 -11.26
N TRP A 249 -22.40 -0.97 -10.59
CA TRP A 249 -21.37 -0.99 -9.54
C TRP A 249 -20.02 -1.59 -9.97
N GLY A 250 -19.95 -2.24 -11.14
CA GLY A 250 -18.70 -2.71 -11.74
C GLY A 250 -18.08 -1.63 -12.62
N SER A 251 -17.16 -0.83 -12.09
CA SER A 251 -16.41 0.13 -12.92
C SER A 251 -15.77 -0.58 -14.11
N SER A 252 -15.99 -0.06 -15.32
CA SER A 252 -15.65 -0.69 -16.60
C SER A 252 -14.16 -1.00 -16.82
N ARG A 253 -13.28 -0.58 -15.91
CA ARG A 253 -11.83 -0.79 -15.95
C ARG A 253 -11.31 -1.91 -15.04
N HIS A 254 -12.16 -2.48 -14.20
CA HIS A 254 -11.73 -3.43 -13.16
C HIS A 254 -12.12 -4.88 -13.48
N PHE A 255 -11.15 -5.76 -13.31
CA PHE A 255 -11.22 -7.18 -13.60
C PHE A 255 -11.03 -8.01 -12.33
N SER A 256 -11.63 -9.20 -12.29
CA SER A 256 -11.39 -10.19 -11.24
C SER A 256 -10.04 -10.89 -11.46
N ALA A 257 -9.51 -11.53 -10.42
CA ALA A 257 -8.28 -12.32 -10.51
C ALA A 257 -8.35 -13.39 -11.63
N ALA A 258 -9.49 -14.09 -11.73
CA ALA A 258 -9.69 -15.12 -12.75
C ALA A 258 -9.65 -14.57 -14.19
N GLU A 259 -10.19 -13.36 -14.39
CA GLU A 259 -10.16 -12.70 -15.70
C GLU A 259 -8.75 -12.22 -16.06
N VAL A 260 -8.01 -11.71 -15.08
CA VAL A 260 -6.60 -11.32 -15.26
C VAL A 260 -5.75 -12.54 -15.60
N GLN A 261 -5.91 -13.65 -14.86
CA GLN A 261 -5.24 -14.91 -15.16
C GLN A 261 -5.55 -15.39 -16.58
N SER A 262 -6.82 -15.32 -16.98
CA SER A 262 -7.26 -15.70 -18.32
C SER A 262 -6.61 -14.82 -19.40
N ALA A 263 -6.52 -13.51 -19.18
CA ALA A 263 -5.88 -12.58 -20.11
C ALA A 263 -4.37 -12.80 -20.21
N PHE A 264 -3.68 -13.01 -19.09
CA PHE A 264 -2.25 -13.28 -19.05
C PHE A 264 -1.91 -14.62 -19.73
N ILE A 265 -2.70 -15.66 -19.48
CA ILE A 265 -2.52 -16.97 -20.13
C ILE A 265 -2.81 -16.87 -21.63
N ALA A 266 -3.83 -16.11 -22.05
CA ALA A 266 -4.12 -15.89 -23.47
C ALA A 266 -2.96 -15.18 -24.17
N PHE A 267 -2.39 -14.15 -23.53
CA PHE A 267 -1.21 -13.42 -23.99
C PHE A 267 0.02 -14.34 -24.09
N LEU A 268 0.28 -15.14 -23.04
CA LEU A 268 1.34 -16.14 -23.02
C LEU A 268 1.23 -17.17 -24.16
N ALA A 269 0.00 -17.56 -24.49
CA ALA A 269 -0.29 -18.51 -25.58
C ALA A 269 -0.29 -17.86 -26.98
N GLY A 270 -0.17 -16.54 -27.10
CA GLY A 270 -0.33 -15.83 -28.37
C GLY A 270 -1.74 -15.98 -28.97
N THR A 271 -2.74 -16.22 -28.13
CA THR A 271 -4.13 -16.44 -28.53
C THR A 271 -4.98 -15.18 -28.31
N PRO A 272 -6.14 -15.06 -28.99
CA PRO A 272 -7.05 -13.94 -28.76
C PRO A 272 -7.48 -13.87 -27.29
N GLU A 273 -7.51 -12.66 -26.74
CA GLU A 273 -7.92 -12.44 -25.35
C GLU A 273 -9.42 -12.76 -25.10
N PRO A 274 -9.82 -12.93 -23.83
CA PRO A 274 -11.22 -13.18 -23.48
C PRO A 274 -12.21 -12.18 -24.11
N LYS A 275 -13.32 -12.69 -24.65
CA LYS A 275 -14.31 -11.92 -25.44
C LYS A 275 -14.96 -10.75 -24.69
N ASN A 276 -14.83 -10.69 -23.37
CA ASN A 276 -15.37 -9.65 -22.50
C ASN A 276 -14.42 -8.44 -22.33
N MET A 277 -13.23 -8.45 -22.94
CA MET A 277 -12.25 -7.37 -22.88
C MET A 277 -12.15 -6.60 -24.20
N LEU A 278 -12.16 -5.28 -24.11
CA LEU A 278 -11.83 -4.34 -25.18
C LEU A 278 -10.56 -3.58 -24.82
N TRP A 279 -9.76 -3.26 -25.82
CA TRP A 279 -8.54 -2.47 -25.65
C TRP A 279 -8.75 -1.08 -26.25
N GLY A 280 -8.70 -0.02 -25.43
CA GLY A 280 -8.85 1.37 -25.91
C GLY A 280 -8.84 2.47 -24.85
#